data_AF-A0A936PP28-F1
#
_entry.id   AF-A0A936PP28-F1
#
_cell.length_a   1.000
_cell.length_b   1.000
_cell.length_c   1.000
_cell.angle_alpha   90.00
_cell.angle_beta   90.00
_cell.angle_gamma   90.00
#
_symmetry.space_group_name_H-M   'P 1'
#
loop_
_entity.id
_entity.type
_entity.pdbx_description
1 polymer ?
#
loop_
_entity_poly.entity_id
_entity_poly.type
_entity_poly.pdbx_seq_one_letter_code
_entity_poly.pdbx_strand_id
1 'polypeptide(L)'
;MKLEWLEVLEFRHVTPGARMEFADGVNVIMGRNGTGKTNLLKLLGALTRWDVSALEKERFHVKYGAKAGELRLEVELKNVPPRPRFRVGVMEGMVEETI
;
A
#
# COMPACT_ATOMS: atom_id res chain seq x y z
N MET A 1 13.08 -0.08 14.35
CA MET A 1 11.85 0.74 14.41
C MET A 1 10.72 -0.13 14.95
N LYS A 2 9.82 0.43 15.76
CA LYS A 2 8.59 -0.22 16.21
C LYS A 2 7.39 0.64 15.80
N LEU A 3 6.39 0.04 15.16
CA LEU A 3 5.09 0.69 14.94
C LEU A 3 4.31 0.70 16.26
N GLU A 4 3.72 1.84 16.61
CA GLU A 4 2.85 1.98 17.78
C GLU A 4 1.38 1.97 17.36
N TRP A 5 1.03 2.64 16.25
CA TRP A 5 -0.32 2.62 15.68
C TRP A 5 -0.31 2.83 14.16
N LEU A 6 -1.37 2.40 13.49
CA LEU A 6 -1.62 2.61 12.07
C LEU A 6 -3.09 2.99 11.84
N GLU A 7 -3.31 4.07 11.12
CA GLU A 7 -4.62 4.47 10.59
C GLU A 7 -4.59 4.40 9.06
N VAL A 8 -5.55 3.69 8.48
CA VAL A 8 -5.66 3.48 7.04
C VAL A 8 -6.75 4.37 6.48
N LEU A 9 -6.37 5.41 5.73
CA LEU A 9 -7.31 6.32 5.07
C LEU A 9 -7.70 5.80 3.69
N GLU A 10 -6.77 5.19 2.98
CA GLU A 10 -7.00 4.54 1.69
C GLU A 10 -6.03 3.36 1.52
N PHE A 11 -6.52 2.12 1.40
CA PHE A 11 -5.71 0.98 0.98
C PHE A 11 -6.56 -0.24 0.62
N ARG A 12 -6.64 -0.56 -0.68
CA ARG A 12 -7.34 -1.75 -1.22
C ARG A 12 -8.73 -1.96 -0.56
N HIS A 13 -8.94 -3.10 0.12
CA HIS A 13 -10.20 -3.49 0.75
C HIS A 13 -10.26 -3.18 2.26
N VAL A 14 -9.34 -2.35 2.77
CA VAL A 14 -9.39 -1.92 4.17
C VAL A 14 -10.39 -0.77 4.28
N THR A 15 -11.29 -0.85 5.25
CA THR A 15 -12.25 0.23 5.54
C THR A 15 -11.50 1.53 5.83
N PRO A 16 -11.80 2.64 5.13
CA PRO A 16 -11.23 3.95 5.44
C PRO A 16 -11.46 4.36 6.90
N GLY A 17 -10.43 4.92 7.53
CA GLY A 17 -10.41 5.26 8.95
C GLY A 17 -10.17 4.07 9.88
N ALA A 18 -9.96 2.85 9.36
CA ALA A 18 -9.61 1.71 10.20
C ALA A 18 -8.29 1.99 10.94
N ARG A 19 -8.33 1.89 12.27
CA ARG A 19 -7.19 2.15 13.15
C ARG A 19 -6.81 0.90 13.94
N MET A 20 -5.51 0.66 14.03
CA MET A 20 -4.90 -0.42 14.80
C MET A 20 -3.85 0.16 15.74
N GLU A 21 -3.91 -0.25 17.00
CA GLU A 21 -2.90 0.02 18.01
C GLU A 21 -2.09 -1.27 18.22
N PHE A 22 -0.76 -1.17 18.25
CA PHE A 22 0.13 -2.31 18.39
C PHE A 22 0.64 -2.41 19.82
N ALA A 23 0.28 -3.51 20.48
CA ALA A 23 0.78 -3.82 21.81
C ALA A 23 2.22 -4.35 21.77
N ASP A 24 2.88 -4.32 22.92
CA ASP A 24 4.14 -5.01 23.15
C ASP A 24 3.92 -6.52 23.02
N GLY A 25 4.86 -7.22 22.37
CA GLY A 25 4.77 -8.66 22.13
C GLY A 25 4.13 -9.02 20.79
N VAL A 26 3.17 -9.96 20.81
CA VAL A 26 2.60 -10.57 19.60
C VAL A 26 1.20 -10.01 19.32
N ASN A 27 1.04 -9.39 18.15
CA ASN A 27 -0.24 -8.89 17.66
C ASN A 27 -0.81 -9.87 16.62
N VAL A 28 -2.08 -10.27 16.76
CA VAL A 28 -2.71 -11.28 15.90
C VAL A 28 -3.80 -10.64 15.04
N ILE A 29 -3.72 -10.83 13.72
CA ILE A 29 -4.71 -10.35 12.75
C ILE A 29 -5.62 -11.52 12.34
N MET A 30 -6.88 -11.49 12.77
CA MET A 30 -7.88 -12.52 12.47
C MET A 30 -8.93 -12.02 11.48
N GLY A 31 -9.52 -12.96 10.73
CA GLY A 31 -10.58 -12.67 9.75
C GLY A 31 -10.75 -13.80 8.74
N ARG A 32 -11.84 -13.80 7.98
CA ARG A 32 -12.08 -14.78 6.91
C ARG A 32 -11.01 -14.71 5.82
N ASN A 33 -10.83 -15.78 5.05
CA ASN A 33 -9.91 -15.73 3.90
C ASN A 33 -10.41 -14.73 2.84
N GLY A 34 -9.48 -14.13 2.10
CA GLY A 34 -9.80 -13.11 1.09
C GLY A 34 -10.12 -11.71 1.64
N THR A 35 -10.20 -11.50 2.95
CA THR A 35 -10.54 -10.17 3.53
C THR A 35 -9.37 -9.18 3.60
N GLY A 36 -8.31 -9.39 2.83
CA GLY A 36 -7.18 -8.45 2.75
C GLY A 36 -6.09 -8.58 3.81
N LYS A 37 -6.11 -9.59 4.69
CA LYS A 37 -5.08 -9.80 5.74
C LYS A 37 -3.64 -9.80 5.19
N THR A 38 -3.39 -10.52 4.09
CA THR A 38 -2.06 -10.56 3.45
C THR A 38 -1.64 -9.20 2.91
N ASN A 39 -2.58 -8.40 2.39
CA ASN A 39 -2.26 -7.07 1.90
C ASN A 39 -1.91 -6.13 3.06
N LEU A 40 -2.65 -6.21 4.16
CA LEU A 40 -2.33 -5.46 5.38
C LEU A 40 -0.94 -5.84 5.92
N LEU A 41 -0.60 -7.13 5.96
CA LEU A 41 0.74 -7.58 6.37
C LEU A 41 1.84 -7.07 5.43
N LYS A 42 1.60 -6.98 4.12
CA LYS A 42 2.54 -6.37 3.15
C LYS A 42 2.75 -4.89 3.44
N LEU A 43 1.69 -4.15 3.73
CA LEU A 43 1.77 -2.74 4.13
C LEU A 43 2.59 -2.58 5.41
N LEU A 44 2.27 -3.35 6.47
CA LEU A 44 3.01 -3.30 7.73
C LEU A 44 4.49 -3.66 7.54
N GLY A 45 4.79 -4.66 6.72
CA GLY A 45 6.17 -5.03 6.36
C GLY A 45 6.91 -3.90 5.65
N ALA A 46 6.26 -3.19 4.72
CA ALA A 46 6.83 -2.04 4.03
C ALA A 46 7.10 -0.86 4.99
N LEU A 47 6.11 -0.52 5.83
CA LEU A 47 6.22 0.58 6.80
C LEU A 47 7.30 0.32 7.86
N THR A 48 7.38 -0.90 8.39
CA THR A 48 8.41 -1.26 9.40
C THR A 48 9.84 -1.24 8.86
N ARG A 49 10.02 -1.39 7.55
CA ARG A 49 11.31 -1.32 6.85
C ARG A 49 11.64 0.07 6.30
N TRP A 50 10.69 1.01 6.37
CA TRP A 50 10.76 2.29 5.64
C TRP A 50 11.01 2.14 4.14
N ASP A 51 10.54 1.03 3.56
CA ASP A 51 10.67 0.75 2.15
C ASP A 51 9.31 0.38 1.57
N VAL A 52 8.72 1.34 0.86
CA VAL A 52 7.42 1.19 0.19
C VAL A 52 7.56 0.94 -1.32
N SER A 53 8.76 0.62 -1.81
CA SER A 53 9.00 0.33 -3.23
C SER A 53 8.10 -0.80 -3.75
N ALA A 54 7.86 -1.84 -2.93
CA ALA A 54 6.94 -2.93 -3.25
C ALA A 54 5.46 -2.49 -3.43
N LEU A 55 5.13 -1.26 -3.04
CA LEU A 55 3.81 -0.64 -3.16
C LEU A 55 3.79 0.55 -4.12
N GLU A 56 4.83 0.77 -4.93
CA GLU A 56 4.97 1.95 -5.81
C GLU A 56 3.78 2.12 -6.79
N LYS A 57 3.20 1.00 -7.24
CA LYS A 57 2.06 0.97 -8.18
C LYS A 57 0.71 1.01 -7.47
N GLU A 58 0.71 0.90 -6.16
CA GLU A 58 -0.49 0.81 -5.34
C GLU A 58 -0.86 2.17 -4.79
N ARG A 59 -2.11 2.59 -5.00
CA ARG A 59 -2.63 3.78 -4.35
C ARG A 59 -2.83 3.49 -2.86
N PHE A 60 -2.29 4.36 -2.02
CA PHE A 60 -2.53 4.27 -0.58
C PHE A 60 -2.39 5.62 0.11
N HIS A 61 -3.03 5.74 1.28
CA HIS A 61 -2.92 6.87 2.19
C HIS A 61 -3.05 6.35 3.61
N VAL A 62 -2.00 6.52 4.41
CA VAL A 62 -1.93 6.01 5.78
C VAL A 62 -1.29 7.03 6.70
N LYS A 63 -1.66 6.97 7.99
CA LYS A 63 -0.96 7.65 9.07
C LYS A 63 -0.46 6.60 10.06
N TYR A 64 0.73 6.77 10.60
CA TYR A 64 1.23 5.84 11.61
C TYR A 64 2.16 6.51 12.62
N GLY A 65 2.10 6.01 13.85
CA GLY A 65 3.04 6.32 14.91
C GLY A 65 4.15 5.28 14.94
N ALA A 66 5.39 5.73 15.11
CA ALA A 66 6.53 4.83 15.22
C ALA A 66 7.57 5.32 16.23
N LYS A 67 8.21 4.36 16.90
CA LYS A 67 9.36 4.58 17.76
C LYS A 67 10.65 4.11 17.08
N ALA A 68 11.66 4.97 17.03
CA ALA A 68 12.99 4.67 16.52
C ALA A 68 14.04 5.15 17.54
N GLY A 69 14.53 4.24 18.38
CA GLY A 69 15.36 4.61 19.53
C GLY A 69 14.54 5.43 20.54
N GLU A 70 15.02 6.62 20.88
CA GLU A 70 14.31 7.57 21.75
C GLU A 70 13.29 8.44 21.01
N LEU A 71 13.37 8.48 19.67
CA LEU A 71 12.50 9.31 18.85
C LEU A 71 11.12 8.65 18.67
N ARG A 72 10.05 9.44 18.84
CA ARG A 72 8.71 9.10 18.37
C ARG A 72 8.37 9.96 17.16
N LEU A 73 7.83 9.31 16.14
CA LEU A 73 7.46 9.90 14.86
C LEU A 73 5.98 9.69 14.63
N GLU A 74 5.31 10.73 14.14
CA GLU A 74 4.04 10.59 13.45
C GLU A 74 4.29 10.84 11.96
N VAL A 75 3.87 9.89 11.13
CA VAL A 75 4.13 9.92 9.70
C VAL A 75 2.81 9.82 8.97
N GLU A 76 2.59 10.72 8.02
CA GLU A 76 1.54 10.61 7.01
C GLU A 76 2.19 10.28 5.68
N LEU A 77 1.80 9.15 5.08
CA LEU A 77 2.35 8.67 3.81
C LEU A 77 1.23 8.46 2.80
N LYS A 78 1.42 9.04 1.62
CA LYS A 78 0.46 8.97 0.52
C LYS A 78 1.16 8.61 -0.78
N ASN A 79 0.67 7.59 -1.46
CA ASN A 79 1.06 7.25 -2.83
C ASN A 79 -0.13 7.42 -3.77
N VAL A 80 0.08 8.22 -4.80
CA VAL A 80 -0.87 8.45 -5.90
C VAL A 80 -0.18 8.02 -7.19
N PRO A 81 -0.37 6.76 -7.63
CA PRO A 81 0.22 6.29 -8.87
C PRO A 81 -0.20 7.19 -10.05
N PRO A 82 0.71 7.46 -11.00
CA PRO A 82 0.39 8.24 -12.19
C PRO A 82 -0.73 7.55 -12.98
N ARG A 83 -1.67 8.33 -13.53
CA ARG A 83 -2.71 7.78 -14.40
C ARG A 83 -2.05 7.16 -15.65
N PRO A 84 -2.43 5.93 -16.05
CA PRO A 84 -1.92 5.36 -17.30
C PRO A 84 -2.30 6.29 -18.47
N ARG A 85 -1.31 6.67 -19.29
CA ARG A 85 -1.55 7.36 -20.56
C ARG A 85 -1.69 6.31 -21.65
N PHE A 86 -2.89 6.21 -22.22
CA PHE A 86 -3.10 5.43 -23.43
C PHE A 86 -2.73 6.30 -24.63
N ARG A 87 -1.84 5.82 -25.49
CA ARG A 87 -1.65 6.38 -26.84
C ARG A 87 -2.41 5.46 -27.79
N VAL A 88 -3.49 5.95 -28.39
CA VAL A 88 -4.17 5.27 -29.49
C VAL A 88 -3.44 5.66 -30.77
N GLY A 89 -2.87 4.68 -31.46
CA GLY A 89 -2.30 4.83 -32.80
C GLY A 89 -3.10 3.97 -33.78
N VAL A 90 -3.36 4.51 -34.96
CA VAL A 90 -3.91 3.72 -36.08
C VAL A 90 -2.76 2.90 -36.65
N MET A 91 -2.89 1.57 -36.68
CA MET A 91 -1.98 0.71 -37.44
C MET A 91 -2.46 0.70 -38.90
N GLU A 92 -2.01 1.67 -39.69
CA GLU A 92 -2.13 1.60 -41.15
C GLU A 92 -0.95 0.80 -41.71
N GLY A 93 -1.25 -0.30 -42.42
CA GLY A 93 -0.29 -0.99 -43.27
C GLY A 93 -0.04 -2.47 -42.94
N MET A 94 -1.01 -3.32 -43.26
CA MET A 94 -0.74 -4.67 -43.79
C MET A 94 -1.55 -4.78 -45.09
N VAL A 95 -0.94 -4.37 -46.20
CA VAL A 95 -1.43 -4.76 -47.53
C VAL A 95 -0.82 -6.13 -47.77
N GLU A 96 -1.65 -7.17 -47.68
CA GLU A 96 -1.28 -8.49 -48.18
C GLU A 96 -1.08 -8.37 -49.70
N GLU A 97 0.12 -8.70 -50.19
CA GLU A 97 0.31 -9.07 -51.58
C GLU A 97 -0.58 -10.28 -51.88
N THR A 98 -1.47 -10.14 -52.86
CA THR A 98 -2.05 -11.28 -53.57
C THR A 98 -2.03 -10.94 -55.05
N ILE A 99 -1.01 -11.50 -55.71
CA ILE A 99 -0.83 -11.89 -57.13
C ILE A 99 -1.58 -11.08 -58.18
#